data_AF-A0A9P1KJ87-F1
#
_entry.id   AF-A0A9P1KJ87-F1
#
_cell.length_a   1.000
_cell.length_b   1.000
_cell.length_c   1.000
_cell.angle_alpha   90.00
_cell.angle_beta   90.00
_cell.angle_gamma   90.00
#
_symmetry.space_group_name_H-M   'P 1'
#
loop_
_entity.id
_entity.type
_entity.pdbx_description
1 polymer ?
#
loop_
_entity_poly.entity_id
_entity_poly.type
_entity_poly.pdbx_seq_one_letter_code
_entity_poly.pdbx_strand_id
1 'polypeptide(L)' 'MMVQTPIPPHILYPDSDGKPMAENTLQYGWIVRLVSNLKQLLKSQVAFVAGDLLWYPVQVERPPVPDKPLMRWWC' A
#
# COMPACT_ATOMS: atom_id res chain seq x y z
N MET A 1 -0.76 -19.33 27.04
CA MET A 1 0.53 -19.74 26.42
C MET A 1 0.64 -18.95 25.11
N MET A 2 1.50 -17.92 25.07
CA MET A 2 1.75 -17.14 23.85
C MET A 2 2.80 -17.87 23.04
N VAL A 3 2.44 -18.45 21.89
CA VAL A 3 3.41 -19.00 20.95
C VAL A 3 4.11 -17.81 20.30
N GLN A 4 5.28 -17.45 20.82
CA GLN A 4 6.17 -16.51 20.15
C GLN A 4 6.90 -17.27 19.06
N THR A 5 6.43 -17.14 17.82
CA THR A 5 7.17 -17.59 16.65
C THR A 5 8.45 -16.76 16.55
N PRO A 6 9.65 -17.35 16.43
CA PRO A 6 10.87 -16.58 16.25
C PRO A 6 10.75 -15.78 14.95
N ILE A 7 10.72 -14.44 15.09
CA ILE A 7 10.68 -13.53 13.94
C ILE A 7 12.03 -13.70 13.22
N PRO A 8 12.05 -14.12 11.94
CA PRO A 8 13.29 -14.23 11.16
C PRO A 8 14.05 -12.90 11.20
N PRO A 9 15.40 -12.91 11.08
CA PRO A 9 16.20 -11.70 11.17
C PRO A 9 15.65 -10.63 10.23
N HIS A 10 15.09 -9.57 10.84
CA HIS A 10 14.60 -8.34 10.22
C HIS A 10 14.07 -8.49 8.78
N ILE A 11 12.89 -9.12 8.63
CA ILE A 11 12.11 -8.95 7.42
C ILE A 11 11.63 -7.49 7.40
N LEU A 12 12.37 -6.63 6.69
CA LEU A 12 12.08 -5.22 6.56
C LEU A 12 11.40 -4.98 5.22
N TYR A 13 10.22 -4.39 5.28
CA TYR A 13 9.54 -3.82 4.13
C TYR A 13 9.57 -2.31 4.24
N PRO A 14 9.49 -1.61 3.12
CA PRO A 14 9.46 -0.17 3.18
C PRO A 14 8.10 0.40 3.55
N ASP A 15 8.12 1.61 4.09
CA ASP A 15 6.93 2.36 4.47
C ASP A 15 6.40 3.26 3.34
N SER A 16 7.23 3.57 2.33
CA SER A 16 6.87 4.42 1.18
C SER A 16 7.72 4.06 -0.04
N ASP A 17 7.17 4.16 -1.26
CA ASP A 17 7.91 4.03 -2.53
C ASP A 17 8.53 5.36 -3.01
N GLY A 18 8.51 6.40 -2.18
CA GLY A 18 9.05 7.72 -2.51
C GLY A 18 8.21 8.48 -3.54
N LYS A 19 7.03 7.96 -3.92
CA LYS A 19 6.14 8.63 -4.87
C LYS A 19 5.19 9.56 -4.12
N PRO A 20 4.85 10.72 -4.71
CA PRO A 20 3.98 11.68 -4.05
C PRO A 20 2.52 11.22 -3.95
N MET A 21 2.15 10.07 -4.56
CA MET A 21 0.76 9.67 -4.84
C MET A 21 -0.15 9.58 -3.58
N ALA A 22 0.45 9.28 -2.43
CA ALA A 22 -0.23 9.18 -1.14
C ALA A 22 0.10 10.36 -0.18
N GLU A 23 1.12 11.16 -0.50
CA GLU A 23 1.74 12.11 0.44
C GLU A 23 1.13 13.53 0.36
N ASN A 24 0.00 13.70 -0.34
CA ASN A 24 -0.69 15.00 -0.47
C ASN A 24 -2.20 14.88 -0.25
N THR A 25 -2.75 15.77 0.58
CA THR A 25 -4.18 15.93 0.87
C THR A 25 -5.06 16.04 -0.38
N LEU A 26 -4.58 16.69 -1.46
CA LEU A 26 -5.33 16.78 -2.71
C LEU A 26 -5.55 15.41 -3.35
N GLN A 27 -4.52 14.58 -3.37
CA GLN A 27 -4.57 13.24 -3.97
C GLN A 27 -5.37 12.29 -3.09
N TYR A 28 -5.21 12.38 -1.76
CA TYR A 28 -6.09 11.70 -0.80
C TYR A 28 -7.57 12.03 -1.06
N GLY A 29 -7.90 13.31 -1.29
CA GLY A 29 -9.27 13.72 -1.62
C GLY A 29 -9.83 13.04 -2.87
N TRP A 30 -9.02 12.88 -3.91
CA TRP A 30 -9.40 12.15 -5.12
C TRP A 30 -9.56 10.65 -4.87
N ILE A 31 -8.64 10.03 -4.13
CA ILE A 31 -8.72 8.61 -3.75
C ILE A 31 -10.02 8.33 -2.98
N VAL A 32 -10.34 9.15 -1.97
CA VAL A 32 -11.59 9.04 -1.19
C VAL A 32 -12.81 9.18 -2.09
N ARG A 33 -12.80 10.13 -3.03
CA ARG A 33 -13.90 10.33 -3.99
C ARG A 33 -14.08 9.11 -4.88
N LEU A 34 -13.01 8.53 -5.42
CA LEU A 34 -13.11 7.35 -6.28
C LEU A 34 -13.60 6.13 -5.51
N VAL A 35 -13.00 5.85 -4.35
CA VAL A 35 -13.34 4.69 -3.52
C VAL A 35 -14.79 4.75 -3.03
N SER A 36 -15.25 5.91 -2.57
CA SER A 36 -16.63 6.06 -2.08
C SER A 36 -17.67 5.86 -3.19
N ASN A 37 -17.45 6.43 -4.38
CA ASN A 37 -18.32 6.22 -5.53
C ASN A 37 -18.31 4.76 -6.02
N LEU A 38 -17.15 4.13 -6.09
CA LEU A 38 -17.02 2.72 -6.49
C LEU A 38 -17.69 1.77 -5.48
N LYS A 39 -17.56 2.03 -4.17
CA LYS A 39 -18.29 1.30 -3.12
C LYS A 39 -19.80 1.40 -3.30
N GLN A 40 -20.30 2.58 -3.66
CA GLN A 40 -21.73 2.78 -3.89
C GLN A 40 -22.19 2.09 -5.19
N LEU A 41 -21.42 2.19 -6.27
CA LEU A 41 -21.73 1.59 -7.56
C LEU A 41 -21.77 0.06 -7.49
N LEU A 42 -20.80 -0.54 -6.80
CA LEU A 42 -20.62 -1.99 -6.73
C LEU A 42 -21.33 -2.63 -5.52
N LYS A 43 -22.22 -1.90 -4.84
CA LYS A 43 -22.90 -2.35 -3.60
C LYS A 43 -23.67 -3.67 -3.71
N SER A 44 -24.10 -4.03 -4.92
CA SER A 44 -24.87 -5.26 -5.21
C SER A 44 -24.03 -6.34 -5.89
N GLN A 45 -22.72 -6.16 -5.96
CA GLN A 45 -21.78 -7.10 -6.55
C GLN A 45 -20.83 -7.61 -5.47
N VAL A 46 -20.27 -8.82 -5.67
CA VAL A 46 -19.21 -9.34 -4.81
C VAL A 46 -17.89 -8.67 -5.22
N ALA A 47 -17.70 -7.43 -4.79
CA ALA A 47 -16.54 -6.62 -5.12
C ALA A 47 -15.91 -6.00 -3.87
N PHE A 48 -14.58 -6.03 -3.79
CA PHE A 48 -13.81 -5.34 -2.76
C PHE A 48 -13.23 -4.04 -3.33
N VAL A 49 -13.53 -2.92 -2.68
CA VAL A 49 -13.06 -1.59 -3.09
C VAL A 49 -12.24 -0.98 -1.94
N ALA A 50 -10.95 -0.78 -2.19
CA ALA A 50 -10.02 -0.11 -1.30
C ALA A 50 -9.32 1.04 -2.02
N GLY A 51 -8.87 2.03 -1.26
CA GLY A 51 -7.99 3.09 -1.73
C GLY A 51 -6.62 2.91 -1.12
N ASP A 52 -5.59 3.20 -1.91
CA ASP A 52 -4.20 3.32 -1.46
C ASP A 52 -3.72 2.16 -0.58
N LEU A 53 -3.64 0.97 -1.19
CA LEU A 53 -3.06 -0.21 -0.56
C LEU A 53 -1.54 -0.09 -0.66
N LEU A 54 -0.93 0.62 0.30
CA LEU A 54 0.53 0.81 0.44
C LEU A 54 1.22 -0.52 0.80
N TRP A 55 1.11 -1.51 -0.08
CA TRP A 55 1.73 -2.81 0.08
C TRP A 55 2.96 -2.90 -0.81
N TYR A 56 4.12 -2.96 -0.16
CA TYR A 56 5.41 -3.09 -0.83
C TYR A 56 5.97 -4.49 -0.63
N PRO A 57 5.84 -5.40 -1.61
CA PRO A 57 6.26 -6.80 -1.46
C PRO A 57 7.79 -6.99 -1.53
N VAL A 58 8.55 -5.90 -1.67
CA VAL A 58 10.01 -5.93 -1.84
C VAL A 58 10.67 -5.64 -0.51
N GLN A 59 11.48 -6.60 -0.03
CA GLN A 59 12.25 -6.43 1.19
C GLN A 59 13.41 -5.46 0.97
N VAL A 60 13.78 -4.72 2.02
CA VAL A 60 14.88 -3.75 2.02
C VAL A 60 15.88 -4.08 3.12
N GLU A 61 17.16 -3.75 2.93
CA GLU A 61 18.19 -3.97 3.95
C GLU A 61 18.15 -2.91 5.06
N ARG A 62 17.77 -1.67 4.71
CA ARG A 62 17.61 -0.52 5.62
C ARG A 62 16.50 0.40 5.10
N PRO A 63 15.65 0.97 5.98
CA PRO A 63 14.74 2.06 5.60
C PRO A 63 15.53 3.34 5.25
N PRO A 64 14.98 4.26 4.42
CA PRO A 64 13.79 4.13 3.56
C PRO A 64 14.11 3.48 2.20
N VAL A 65 13.10 3.25 1.35
CA VAL A 65 13.29 2.67 -0.01
C VAL A 65 14.35 3.44 -0.77
N PRO A 66 15.31 2.76 -1.42
CA PRO A 66 16.14 3.42 -2.41
C PRO A 66 15.23 3.91 -3.55
N ASP A 67 15.29 5.21 -3.90
CA ASP A 67 14.55 5.93 -4.96
C ASP A 67 14.55 5.30 -6.37
N LYS A 68 15.10 4.10 -6.53
CA LYS A 68 15.11 3.35 -7.78
C LYS A 68 13.69 2.85 -8.04
N PRO A 69 13.13 3.14 -9.22
CA PRO A 69 11.77 2.75 -9.52
C PRO A 69 11.69 1.22 -9.51
N LEU A 70 10.89 0.66 -8.59
CA LEU A 70 10.40 -0.71 -8.64
C LEU A 70 9.39 -0.82 -9.79
N MET A 71 9.87 -0.57 -11.00
CA MET A 71 9.12 -0.44 -12.24
C MET A 71 8.72 -1.80 -12.83
N ARG A 72 8.52 -2.81 -11.98
CA ARG A 72 8.22 -4.18 -12.43
C ARG A 72 6.91 -4.75 -11.90
N TRP A 73 6.19 -4.01 -11.06
CA TRP A 73 4.96 -4.50 -10.41
C TRP A 73 3.90 -3.40 -10.22
N TRP A 74 3.81 -2.44 -11.13
CA TRP A 74 2.58 -1.67 -11.28
C TRP A 74 1.70 -2.43 -12.28
N CYS A 75 0.49 -2.81 -11.83
CA CYS A 75 -0.59 -3.32 -12.67
C CYS A 75 -0.80 -2.40 -13.89
#